data_AF-A0A924MPJ5-F1
#
_entry.id   AF-A0A924MPJ5-F1
#
_cell.length_a   1.000
_cell.length_b   1.000
_cell.length_c   1.000
_cell.angle_alpha   90.00
_cell.angle_beta   90.00
_cell.angle_gamma   90.00
#
_symmetry.space_group_name_H-M   'P 1'
#
loop_
_entity.id
_entity.type
_entity.pdbx_description
1 polymer ?
#
loop_
_entity_poly.entity_id
_entity_poly.type
_entity_poly.pdbx_seq_one_letter_code
_entity_poly.pdbx_strand_id
1 'polypeptide(L)'
;MSVFAVSKVRTNGEGYVTDVFWGVVDTKSNRWVSPEVEAPVVEVLDAIHNGDQVVALFPATHGHLPERQFVVMQHAGGRVSIALDGPSTPAREIQDMDQLGL
;
A
#
# COMPACT_ATOMS: atom_id res chain seq x y z
N MET A 1 -14.75 -3.83 -10.51
CA MET A 1 -14.13 -2.52 -10.20
C MET A 1 -12.77 -2.89 -9.70
N SER A 2 -11.75 -2.23 -10.22
CA SER A 2 -10.38 -2.61 -9.93
C SER A 2 -9.72 -1.52 -9.11
N VAL A 3 -8.87 -1.94 -8.18
CA VAL A 3 -8.08 -1.05 -7.34
C VAL A 3 -6.63 -1.54 -7.38
N PHE A 4 -5.69 -0.65 -7.07
CA PHE A 4 -4.34 -1.07 -6.78
C PHE A 4 -4.26 -1.57 -5.35
N ALA A 5 -3.60 -2.70 -5.14
CA ALA A 5 -3.40 -3.28 -3.84
C ALA A 5 -1.91 -3.47 -3.57
N VAL A 6 -1.45 -3.00 -2.41
CA VAL A 6 -0.08 -3.16 -1.92
C VAL A 6 -0.07 -4.28 -0.88
N SER A 7 0.68 -5.34 -1.12
CA SER A 7 0.82 -6.48 -0.20
C SER A 7 2.08 -6.42 0.64
N LYS A 8 3.13 -5.76 0.13
CA LYS A 8 4.40 -5.60 0.84
C LYS A 8 4.94 -4.20 0.70
N VAL A 9 5.71 -3.78 1.68
CA VAL A 9 6.39 -2.49 1.69
C VAL A 9 7.87 -2.68 2.01
N ARG A 10 8.71 -1.79 1.49
CA ARG A 10 10.08 -1.57 1.96
C ARG A 10 10.11 -0.23 2.67
N THR A 11 10.59 -0.21 3.91
CA THR A 11 10.81 1.02 4.65
C THR A 11 12.30 1.32 4.78
N ASN A 12 12.66 2.61 4.81
CA ASN A 12 14.02 3.04 5.12
C ASN A 12 14.24 3.17 6.64
N GLY A 13 15.46 3.51 7.06
CA GLY A 13 15.82 3.66 8.48
C GLY A 13 15.07 4.76 9.23
N GLU A 14 14.31 5.61 8.54
CA GLU A 14 13.47 6.66 9.13
C GLU A 14 11.97 6.25 9.18
N GLY A 15 11.64 5.03 8.72
CA GLY A 15 10.27 4.49 8.72
C GLY A 15 9.43 4.90 7.50
N TYR A 16 10.02 5.56 6.50
CA TYR A 16 9.31 5.95 5.29
C TYR A 16 9.26 4.79 4.30
N VAL A 17 8.10 4.59 3.66
CA VAL A 17 7.96 3.66 2.55
C VAL A 17 8.78 4.15 1.36
N THR A 18 9.59 3.26 0.81
CA THR A 18 10.50 3.49 -0.31
C THR A 18 10.08 2.72 -1.55
N ASP A 19 9.68 1.46 -1.36
CA ASP A 19 9.22 0.56 -2.42
C ASP A 19 7.99 -0.21 -1.93
N VAL A 20 7.20 -0.70 -2.89
CA VAL A 20 6.01 -1.51 -2.65
C VAL A 20 6.01 -2.74 -3.53
N PHE A 21 5.39 -3.82 -3.05
CA PHE A 21 4.95 -4.92 -3.91
C PHE A 21 3.45 -4.78 -4.11
N TRP A 22 3.03 -4.51 -5.34
CA TRP A 22 1.67 -4.09 -5.63
C TRP A 22 1.17 -4.57 -6.99
N GLY A 23 -0.14 -4.54 -7.18
CA GLY A 23 -0.77 -4.92 -8.45
C GLY A 23 -2.25 -4.55 -8.47
N VAL A 24 -2.93 -4.90 -9.57
CA VAL A 24 -4.36 -4.60 -9.73
C VAL A 24 -5.20 -5.76 -9.21
N VAL A 25 -6.17 -5.48 -8.37
CA VAL A 25 -7.15 -6.45 -7.85
C VAL A 25 -8.54 -6.09 -8.34
N ASP A 26 -9.27 -7.08 -8.86
CA ASP A 26 -10.70 -6.96 -9.09
C ASP A 26 -11.44 -7.25 -7.78
N THR A 27 -12.10 -6.21 -7.26
CA THR A 27 -12.75 -6.26 -5.94
C THR A 27 -14.04 -7.08 -5.93
N LYS A 28 -14.60 -7.43 -7.10
CA LYS A 28 -15.79 -8.28 -7.18
C LYS A 28 -15.43 -9.76 -7.01
N SER A 29 -14.33 -10.17 -7.63
CA SER A 29 -13.87 -11.56 -7.66
C SER A 29 -12.83 -11.90 -6.60
N ASN A 30 -12.26 -10.89 -5.94
CA ASN A 30 -11.12 -11.06 -5.03
C ASN A 30 -9.94 -11.73 -5.72
N ARG A 31 -9.60 -11.27 -6.93
CA ARG A 31 -8.49 -11.84 -7.70
C ARG A 31 -7.59 -10.75 -8.24
N TRP A 32 -6.31 -11.05 -8.25
CA TRP A 32 -5.32 -10.30 -9.00
C TRP A 32 -5.69 -10.32 -10.49
N VAL A 33 -5.80 -9.13 -11.07
CA VAL A 33 -5.97 -8.90 -12.51
C VAL A 33 -4.61 -8.92 -13.20
N SER A 34 -3.58 -8.43 -12.52
CA SER A 34 -2.18 -8.50 -12.94
C SER A 34 -1.36 -9.17 -11.85
N PRO A 35 -0.25 -9.85 -12.19
CA PRO A 35 0.76 -10.21 -11.20
C PRO A 35 1.20 -8.97 -10.41
N GLU A 36 1.57 -9.19 -9.16
CA GLU A 36 2.20 -8.17 -8.35
C GLU A 36 3.62 -7.89 -8.86
N VAL A 37 4.03 -6.63 -8.74
CA VAL A 37 5.35 -6.14 -9.15
C VAL A 37 5.96 -5.30 -8.02
N GLU A 38 7.29 -5.31 -7.91
CA GLU A 38 8.00 -4.37 -7.06
C GLU A 38 8.13 -3.03 -7.80
N ALA A 39 7.81 -1.93 -7.14
CA ALA A 39 7.86 -0.59 -7.70
C ALA A 39 8.24 0.45 -6.62
N PRO A 40 8.88 1.56 -7.00
CA PRO A 40 9.14 2.66 -6.09
C PRO A 40 7.84 3.33 -5.64
N VAL A 41 7.82 3.86 -4.41
CA VAL A 41 6.64 4.51 -3.81
C VAL A 41 6.10 5.69 -4.66
N VAL A 42 6.94 6.28 -5.51
CA VAL A 42 6.52 7.36 -6.42
C VAL A 42 5.41 6.93 -7.38
N GLU A 43 5.39 5.69 -7.84
CA GLU A 43 4.32 5.19 -8.71
C GLU A 43 2.98 5.09 -7.96
N VAL A 44 3.03 4.80 -6.67
CA VAL A 44 1.85 4.81 -5.80
C VAL A 44 1.33 6.24 -5.60
N LEU A 45 2.24 7.20 -5.39
CA LEU A 45 1.88 8.61 -5.28
C LEU A 45 1.21 9.10 -6.56
N ASP A 46 1.76 8.75 -7.72
CA ASP A 46 1.18 9.11 -9.02
C ASP A 46 -0.20 8.49 -9.22
N ALA A 47 -0.39 7.22 -8.85
CA ALA A 47 -1.71 6.57 -8.88
C ALA A 47 -2.73 7.32 -8.00
N ILE A 48 -2.38 7.65 -6.76
CA ILE A 48 -3.27 8.41 -5.86
C ILE A 48 -3.58 9.79 -6.44
N HIS A 49 -2.60 10.50 -7.00
CA HIS A 49 -2.80 11.80 -7.64
C HIS A 49 -3.69 11.73 -8.89
N ASN A 50 -3.63 10.62 -9.63
CA ASN A 50 -4.51 10.36 -10.77
C ASN A 50 -5.95 9.98 -10.36
N GLY A 51 -6.21 9.84 -9.06
CA GLY A 51 -7.52 9.50 -8.50
C GLY A 51 -7.74 7.98 -8.37
N ASP A 52 -6.70 7.17 -8.55
CA ASP A 52 -6.80 5.74 -8.33
C ASP A 52 -6.86 5.41 -6.83
N GLN A 53 -7.62 4.37 -6.50
CA GLN A 53 -7.64 3.83 -5.15
C GLN A 53 -6.47 2.86 -4.98
N VAL A 54 -5.65 3.12 -3.97
CA VAL A 54 -4.56 2.24 -3.55
C VAL A 54 -4.83 1.75 -2.14
N VAL A 55 -4.82 0.44 -1.92
CA VAL A 55 -5.22 -0.15 -0.64
C VAL A 55 -4.17 -1.11 -0.10
N ALA A 56 -4.10 -1.23 1.22
CA ALA A 56 -3.22 -2.15 1.92
C ALA A 56 -3.85 -3.54 2.06
N LEU A 57 -3.08 -4.56 1.71
CA LEU A 57 -3.34 -5.95 2.04
C LEU A 57 -2.43 -6.35 3.19
N PHE A 58 -3.04 -6.61 4.34
CA PHE A 58 -2.32 -7.16 5.48
C PHE A 58 -2.28 -8.69 5.39
N PRO A 59 -1.27 -9.34 5.98
CA PRO A 59 -1.22 -10.80 6.10
C PRO A 59 -2.43 -11.32 6.89
N ALA A 60 -3.49 -11.74 6.19
CA ALA A 60 -4.65 -12.33 6.82
C ALA A 60 -4.50 -13.86 6.85
N THR A 61 -4.65 -14.47 8.03
CA THR A 61 -4.66 -15.93 8.18
C THR A 61 -5.81 -16.59 7.42
N HIS A 62 -6.85 -15.83 7.05
CA HIS A 62 -8.06 -16.31 6.37
C HIS A 62 -8.67 -15.26 5.41
N GLY A 63 -8.02 -15.02 4.27
CA GLY A 63 -8.72 -14.87 2.98
C GLY A 63 -9.59 -13.64 2.67
N HIS A 64 -9.57 -12.55 3.44
CA HIS A 64 -10.36 -11.35 3.09
C HIS A 64 -9.52 -10.09 2.82
N LEU A 65 -9.75 -9.57 1.60
CA LEU A 65 -9.58 -8.26 0.93
C LEU A 65 -9.45 -6.98 1.79
N PRO A 66 -9.03 -5.86 1.16
CA PRO A 66 -8.13 -4.86 1.71
C PRO A 66 -8.70 -4.08 2.87
N GLU A 67 -7.82 -3.74 3.80
CA GLU A 67 -8.26 -3.32 5.12
C GLU A 67 -8.24 -1.79 5.28
N ARG A 68 -7.36 -1.07 4.56
CA ARG A 68 -7.24 0.41 4.60
C ARG A 68 -6.73 0.99 3.28
N GLN A 69 -7.13 2.22 2.97
CA GLN A 69 -6.64 2.96 1.80
C GLN A 69 -5.33 3.70 2.14
N PHE A 70 -4.42 3.80 1.18
CA PHE A 70 -3.27 4.70 1.26
C PHE A 70 -3.63 6.11 0.83
N VAL A 71 -3.11 7.08 1.55
CA VAL A 71 -3.20 8.51 1.25
C VAL A 71 -1.81 9.13 1.17
N VAL A 72 -1.70 10.22 0.44
CA VAL A 72 -0.46 11.01 0.37
C VAL A 72 -0.22 11.70 1.71
N MET A 73 0.96 11.49 2.27
CA MET A 73 1.42 12.14 3.50
C MET A 73 2.59 13.09 3.17
N GLN A 74 2.43 14.36 3.54
CA GLN A 74 3.50 15.34 3.45
C GLN A 74 4.21 15.45 4.80
N HIS A 75 5.54 15.35 4.78
CA HIS A 75 6.40 15.54 5.94
C HIS A 75 6.97 16.96 5.97
N ALA A 76 7.36 17.39 7.17
CA ALA A 76 8.17 18.59 7.33
C ALA A 76 9.43 18.50 6.46
N GLY A 77 9.76 19.59 5.75
CA GLY A 77 10.89 19.62 4.81
C GLY A 77 10.55 19.21 3.37
N GLY A 78 9.27 19.05 3.03
CA GLY A 78 8.80 18.87 1.64
C GLY A 78 8.92 17.44 1.11
N ARG A 79 9.25 16.47 1.97
CA ARG A 79 9.24 15.05 1.60
C ARG A 79 7.80 14.54 1.54
N VAL A 80 7.49 13.75 0.51
CA VAL A 80 6.18 13.12 0.31
C VAL A 80 6.34 11.61 0.42
N SER A 81 5.41 10.95 1.11
CA SER A 81 5.31 9.49 1.22
C SER A 81 3.84 9.08 1.29
N ILE A 82 3.55 7.82 1.63
CA ILE A 82 2.20 7.29 1.83
C ILE A 82 1.95 6.96 3.30
N ALA A 83 0.70 7.14 3.73
CA ALA A 83 0.19 6.73 5.03
C ALA A 83 -1.11 5.94 4.85
N LEU A 84 -1.55 5.19 5.87
CA LEU A 84 -2.87 4.58 5.88
C LEU A 84 -3.91 5.61 6.33
N ASP A 85 -5.02 5.70 5.60
CA ASP A 85 -6.12 6.61 5.91
C ASP A 85 -6.88 6.19 7.17
N GLY A 86 -7.38 7.17 7.90
CA GLY A 86 -8.13 6.97 9.15
C GLY A 86 -7.25 6.82 10.41
N PRO A 87 -7.89 6.53 11.57
CA PRO A 87 -7.19 6.42 12.85
C PRO A 87 -6.28 5.19 12.88
N SER A 88 -5.22 5.25 13.70
CA SER A 88 -4.36 4.10 13.94
C SER A 88 -5.16 2.90 14.46
N THR A 89 -4.91 1.75 13.86
CA THR A 89 -5.59 0.48 14.13
C THR A 89 -4.55 -0.58 14.46
N PRO A 90 -4.57 -1.18 15.67
CA PRO A 90 -3.60 -2.20 16.06
C PRO A 90 -3.54 -3.36 15.06
N ALA A 91 -2.32 -3.83 14.77
CA ALA A 91 -2.03 -4.88 13.79
C ALA A 91 -2.42 -4.53 12.34
N ARG A 92 -2.73 -3.26 12.05
CA ARG A 92 -3.14 -2.75 10.74
C ARG A 92 -2.43 -1.43 10.43
N GLU A 93 -1.14 -1.37 10.75
CA GLU A 93 -0.23 -0.28 10.43
C GLU A 93 0.83 -0.70 9.40
N ILE A 94 1.49 0.25 8.73
CA ILE A 94 2.52 -0.05 7.70
C ILE A 94 3.59 -1.02 8.21
N GLN A 95 3.96 -0.95 9.49
CA GLN A 95 4.90 -1.85 10.14
C GLN A 95 4.39 -3.29 10.31
N ASP A 96 3.07 -3.50 10.27
CA ASP A 96 2.41 -4.80 10.38
C ASP A 96 2.20 -5.46 9.00
N MET A 97 2.54 -4.76 7.91
CA MET A 97 2.55 -5.32 6.56
C MET A 97 3.78 -6.20 6.34
N ASP A 98 3.67 -7.16 5.41
CA ASP A 98 4.81 -7.95 4.97
C ASP A 98 5.90 -7.02 4.41
N GLN A 99 7.16 -7.30 4.77
CA GLN A 99 8.30 -6.51 4.32
C GLN A 99 8.89 -7.10 3.03
N LEU A 100 9.26 -6.22 2.10
CA LEU A 100 10.15 -6.57 1.00
C LEU A 100 11.52 -6.96 1.58
N GLY A 101 12.01 -8.15 1.24
CA GLY A 101 13.32 -8.62 1.66
C GLY A 101 14.44 -7.73 1.14
N LEU A 102 15.57 -7.72 1.85
CA LEU A 102 16.82 -7.08 1.41
C LEU A 102 17.38 -7.77 0.16
#